data_AF-A0A9X4SGQ6-F1
#
_entry.id   AF-A0A9X4SGQ6-F1
#
_cell.length_a   1.000
_cell.length_b   1.000
_cell.length_c   1.000
_cell.angle_alpha   90.00
_cell.angle_beta   90.00
_cell.angle_gamma   90.00
#
_symmetry.space_group_name_H-M   'P 1'
#
loop_
_entity.id
_entity.type
_entity.pdbx_description
1 polymer ?
#
loop_
_entity_poly.entity_id
_entity_poly.type
_entity_poly.pdbx_seq_one_letter_code
_entity_poly.pdbx_strand_id
1 'polypeptide(L)'
;MHRFPGGCCDDTCDLLGFYLWEKYRIHTSQRNGYYEAEMTNHAWLITDEHVIIDITGDQFHGTWSPVYVGMETGNYEKLSRIITQDNFDIREQLRLWNDYNVVLKYLKKV
;
A
#
# COMPACT_ATOMS: atom_id res chain seq x y z
N MET A 1 -19.31 -5.26 -8.64
CA MET A 1 -17.98 -4.76 -8.21
C MET A 1 -17.26 -5.93 -7.58
N HIS A 2 -16.14 -6.34 -8.17
CA HIS A 2 -15.25 -7.33 -7.56
C HIS A 2 -14.35 -6.56 -6.59
N ARG A 3 -14.31 -6.98 -5.32
CA ARG A 3 -13.43 -6.38 -4.32
C ARG A 3 -11.98 -6.61 -4.72
N PHE A 4 -11.09 -5.71 -4.30
CA PHE A 4 -9.66 -5.95 -4.42
C PHE A 4 -9.29 -7.27 -3.68
N PRO A 5 -8.32 -8.05 -4.18
CA PRO A 5 -7.92 -9.29 -3.53
C PRO A 5 -7.55 -9.04 -2.06
N GLY A 6 -8.03 -9.88 -1.14
CA GLY A 6 -7.61 -9.79 0.26
C GLY A 6 -6.14 -10.15 0.41
N GLY A 7 -5.42 -9.42 1.27
CA GLY A 7 -4.04 -9.75 1.64
C GLY A 7 -2.98 -9.33 0.61
N CYS A 8 -3.26 -8.32 -0.22
CA CYS A 8 -2.28 -7.72 -1.14
C CYS A 8 -1.97 -6.26 -0.81
N CYS A 9 -2.38 -5.77 0.36
CA CYS A 9 -2.08 -4.41 0.82
C CYS A 9 -0.57 -4.16 0.99
N ASP A 10 0.19 -5.17 1.41
CA ASP A 10 1.65 -5.18 1.49
C ASP A 10 2.29 -5.12 0.09
N ASP A 11 1.89 -6.01 -0.82
CA ASP A 11 2.36 -6.02 -2.21
C ASP A 11 2.10 -4.68 -2.91
N THR A 12 0.94 -4.10 -2.60
CA THR A 12 0.54 -2.81 -3.14
C THR A 12 1.44 -1.69 -2.62
N CYS A 13 1.71 -1.64 -1.31
CA CYS A 13 2.65 -0.69 -0.74
C CYS A 13 4.03 -0.81 -1.38
N ASP A 14 4.56 -2.03 -1.49
CA ASP A 14 5.89 -2.28 -2.03
C ASP A 14 5.99 -1.84 -3.51
N LEU A 15 5.05 -2.28 -4.36
CA LEU A 15 5.06 -1.95 -5.79
C LEU A 15 4.77 -0.46 -6.05
N LEU A 16 3.78 0.12 -5.36
CA LEU A 16 3.41 1.52 -5.54
C LEU A 16 4.48 2.44 -4.96
N GLY A 17 4.99 2.15 -3.77
CA GLY A 17 6.05 2.90 -3.12
C GLY A 17 7.31 2.95 -3.98
N PHE A 18 7.72 1.79 -4.53
CA PHE A 18 8.82 1.72 -5.48
C PHE A 18 8.57 2.57 -6.73
N TYR A 19 7.38 2.49 -7.32
CA TYR A 19 7.02 3.27 -8.52
C TYR A 19 7.03 4.78 -8.26
N LEU A 20 6.44 5.23 -7.15
CA LEU A 20 6.40 6.63 -6.74
C LEU A 20 7.81 7.20 -6.55
N TRP A 21 8.69 6.45 -5.90
CA TRP A 21 10.08 6.82 -5.73
C TRP A 21 10.83 6.88 -7.06
N GLU A 22 10.78 5.82 -7.86
CA GLU A 22 11.58 5.72 -9.08
C GLU A 22 11.14 6.68 -10.18
N LYS A 23 9.85 7.02 -10.26
CA LYS A 23 9.32 7.93 -11.28
C LYS A 23 9.24 9.37 -10.86
N TYR A 24 8.88 9.63 -9.61
CA TYR A 24 8.54 10.97 -9.15
C TYR A 24 9.41 11.44 -7.99
N ARG A 25 10.29 10.59 -7.45
CA ARG A 25 11.10 10.87 -6.25
C ARG A 25 10.25 11.27 -5.05
N ILE A 26 9.03 10.73 -4.99
CA ILE A 26 8.14 10.87 -3.83
C ILE A 26 8.54 9.77 -2.85
N HIS A 27 9.08 10.19 -1.71
CA HIS A 27 9.43 9.27 -0.63
C HIS A 27 8.17 8.85 0.13
N THR A 28 8.12 7.58 0.50
CA THR A 28 7.04 7.01 1.33
C THR A 28 7.64 5.95 2.24
N SER A 29 6.95 5.68 3.35
CA SER A 29 7.19 4.54 4.23
C SER A 29 5.94 3.67 4.29
N GLN A 30 6.13 2.38 4.54
CA GLN A 30 5.02 1.47 4.79
C GLN A 30 4.62 1.55 6.25
N ARG A 31 3.32 1.73 6.49
CA ARG A 31 2.70 1.52 7.78
C ARG A 31 1.91 0.23 7.80
N ASN A 32 1.92 -0.43 8.95
CA ASN A 32 1.09 -1.57 9.24
C ASN A 32 0.32 -1.33 10.54
N GLY A 33 -0.96 -1.66 10.57
CA GLY A 33 -1.80 -1.53 11.76
C GLY A 33 -2.79 -2.67 11.88
N TYR A 34 -3.12 -3.04 13.11
CA TYR A 34 -4.07 -4.10 13.40
C TYR A 34 -5.50 -3.54 13.46
N TYR A 35 -6.38 -4.07 12.62
CA TYR A 35 -7.79 -3.73 12.60
C TYR A 35 -8.59 -4.68 13.50
N GLU A 36 -8.87 -4.23 14.72
CA GLU A 36 -9.53 -5.03 15.75
C GLU A 36 -10.87 -5.61 15.30
N ALA A 37 -11.66 -4.87 14.50
CA ALA A 37 -12.99 -5.29 14.08
C ALA A 37 -12.98 -6.51 13.15
N GLU A 38 -11.94 -6.67 12.35
CA GLU A 38 -11.78 -7.77 11.38
C GLU A 38 -10.66 -8.74 11.78
N MET A 39 -10.05 -8.52 12.96
CA MET A 39 -8.96 -9.33 13.53
C MET A 39 -7.80 -9.59 12.55
N THR A 40 -7.42 -8.57 11.78
CA THR A 40 -6.41 -8.68 10.72
C THR A 40 -5.53 -7.43 10.66
N ASN A 41 -4.39 -7.54 9.99
CA ASN A 41 -3.52 -6.39 9.73
C ASN A 41 -3.92 -5.69 8.43
N HIS A 42 -3.58 -4.41 8.35
CA HIS A 42 -3.65 -3.59 7.15
C HIS A 42 -2.32 -2.91 6.89
N ALA A 43 -1.95 -2.76 5.63
CA ALA A 43 -0.78 -1.98 5.21
C ALA A 43 -1.19 -0.81 4.31
N TRP A 44 -0.55 0.34 4.49
CA TRP A 44 -0.72 1.53 3.66
C TRP A 44 0.58 2.32 3.58
N LEU A 45 0.70 3.21 2.58
CA LEU A 45 1.84 4.12 2.47
C LEU A 45 1.57 5.42 3.22
N ILE A 46 2.62 6.03 3.75
CA ILE A 46 2.62 7.39 4.30
C ILE A 46 3.77 8.19 3.71
N THR A 47 3.53 9.44 3.30
CA THR A 47 4.58 10.37 2.85
C THR A 47 5.28 11.06 4.02
N ASP A 48 6.39 11.75 3.75
CA ASP A 48 7.11 12.56 4.74
C ASP A 48 6.24 13.70 5.32
N GLU A 49 5.25 14.17 4.55
CA GLU A 49 4.25 15.16 4.96
C GLU A 49 3.03 14.55 5.68
N HIS A 50 3.13 13.28 6.10
CA HIS A 50 2.06 12.55 6.79
C HIS A 50 0.76 12.37 5.98
N VAL A 51 0.88 12.32 4.65
CA VAL A 51 -0.26 11.97 3.77
C VAL A 51 -0.32 10.46 3.61
N ILE A 52 -1.45 9.86 3.98
CA ILE A 52 -1.76 8.45 3.71
C ILE A 52 -2.05 8.27 2.23
N ILE A 53 -1.55 7.17 1.66
CA ILE A 53 -1.94 6.64 0.36
C ILE A 53 -2.30 5.16 0.56
N ASP A 54 -3.58 4.84 0.39
CA ASP A 54 -4.10 3.48 0.49
C ASP A 54 -5.05 3.22 -0.67
N ILE A 55 -4.65 2.32 -1.57
CA ILE A 55 -5.46 1.95 -2.74
C ILE A 55 -6.13 0.58 -2.56
N THR A 56 -6.12 0.06 -1.33
CA THR A 56 -6.64 -1.27 -0.95
C THR A 56 -7.66 -1.19 0.17
N GLY A 57 -8.20 0.00 0.46
CA GLY A 57 -9.09 0.20 1.60
C GLY A 57 -10.38 -0.64 1.52
N ASP A 58 -10.84 -0.97 0.32
CA ASP A 58 -12.01 -1.84 0.08
C ASP A 58 -11.74 -3.34 0.29
N GLN A 59 -10.53 -3.74 0.74
CA GLN A 59 -10.29 -5.11 1.16
C GLN A 59 -11.09 -5.48 2.42
N PHE A 60 -11.44 -4.49 3.24
CA PHE A 60 -12.31 -4.68 4.40
C PHE A 60 -13.78 -4.59 4.02
N HIS A 61 -14.61 -5.43 4.65
CA HIS A 61 -16.05 -5.34 4.47
C HIS A 61 -16.57 -4.00 5.01
N GLY A 62 -17.26 -3.19 4.18
CA GLY A 62 -18.01 -2.02 4.66
C GLY A 62 -17.50 -0.65 4.17
N THR A 63 -17.37 0.30 5.10
CA THR A 63 -17.37 1.77 4.86
C THR A 63 -16.02 2.38 4.52
N TRP A 64 -15.00 1.58 4.20
CA TRP A 64 -13.71 2.12 3.76
C TRP A 64 -13.81 2.55 2.31
N SER A 65 -13.22 3.70 1.99
CA SER A 65 -13.08 4.11 0.60
C SER A 65 -12.14 3.15 -0.12
N PRO A 66 -12.45 2.73 -1.37
CA PRO A 66 -11.55 1.86 -2.15
C PRO A 66 -10.15 2.46 -2.30
N VAL A 67 -10.10 3.78 -2.50
CA VAL A 67 -8.87 4.57 -2.48
C VAL A 67 -9.03 5.68 -1.45
N TYR A 68 -8.04 5.84 -0.59
CA TYR A 68 -7.91 6.94 0.36
C TYR A 68 -6.57 7.64 0.17
N VAL A 69 -6.63 8.96 0.00
CA VAL A 69 -5.46 9.84 -0.01
C VAL A 69 -5.77 11.04 0.89
N GLY A 70 -5.03 11.22 1.97
CA GLY A 70 -5.32 12.29 2.92
C GLY A 70 -4.63 12.13 4.28
N MET A 71 -5.03 12.98 5.23
CA MET A 71 -4.51 12.95 6.59
C MET A 71 -4.97 11.71 7.36
N GLU A 72 -4.18 11.24 8.32
CA GLU A 72 -4.53 10.12 9.19
C GLU A 72 -5.75 10.42 10.07
N THR A 73 -6.94 10.10 9.55
CA THR A 73 -8.24 10.39 10.17
C THR A 73 -9.26 9.29 9.87
N GLY A 74 -10.32 9.19 10.68
CA GLY A 74 -11.45 8.33 10.39
C GLY A 74 -11.15 6.85 10.68
N ASN A 75 -11.02 6.02 9.64
CA ASN A 75 -10.81 4.59 9.83
C ASN A 75 -9.39 4.26 10.32
N TYR A 76 -8.39 5.06 9.95
CA TYR A 76 -7.00 4.85 10.36
C TYR A 76 -6.79 5.12 11.86
N GLU A 77 -7.60 5.98 12.48
CA GLU A 77 -7.59 6.21 13.93
C GLU A 77 -8.09 4.99 14.73
N LYS A 78 -8.76 4.04 14.07
CA LYS A 78 -9.30 2.82 14.69
C LYS A 78 -8.29 1.68 14.68
N LEU A 79 -7.16 1.83 13.98
CA LEU A 79 -6.11 0.82 13.91
C LEU A 79 -5.25 0.87 15.17
N SER A 80 -4.89 -0.29 15.70
CA SER A 80 -4.01 -0.43 16.85
C SER A 80 -2.65 -0.98 16.43
N ARG A 81 -1.67 -0.97 17.34
CA ARG A 81 -0.35 -1.60 17.14
C ARG A 81 0.37 -1.13 15.87
N ILE A 82 0.28 0.17 15.58
CA ILE A 82 0.83 0.76 14.37
C ILE A 82 2.36 0.65 14.38
N ILE A 83 2.91 0.08 13.32
CA ILE A 83 4.35 0.01 13.03
C ILE A 83 4.59 0.77 11.74
N THR A 84 5.70 1.53 11.69
CA THR A 84 6.18 2.20 10.48
C THR A 84 7.54 1.64 10.14
N GLN A 85 7.77 1.33 8.87
CA GLN A 85 9.02 0.82 8.35
C GLN A 85 9.31 1.44 6.99
N ASP A 86 10.60 1.46 6.62
CA ASP A 86 10.99 1.82 5.27
C ASP A 86 10.35 0.85 4.28
N ASN A 87 10.05 1.37 3.08
CA ASN A 87 9.53 0.54 2.00
C ASN A 87 10.51 -0.60 1.69
N PHE A 88 9.97 -1.79 1.45
CA PHE A 88 10.78 -2.92 1.04
C PHE A 88 11.31 -2.68 -0.38
N ASP A 89 12.60 -2.97 -0.62
CA ASP A 89 13.14 -2.91 -1.97
C ASP A 89 12.67 -4.14 -2.75
N ILE A 90 11.69 -3.95 -3.63
CA ILE A 90 11.11 -5.04 -4.42
C ILE A 90 12.15 -5.82 -5.24
N ARG A 91 13.33 -5.25 -5.53
CA ARG A 91 14.42 -5.92 -6.25
C ARG A 91 15.03 -7.07 -5.44
N GLU A 92 14.87 -7.05 -4.12
CA GLU A 92 15.36 -8.07 -3.20
C GLU A 92 14.41 -9.28 -3.08
N GLN A 93 13.18 -9.18 -3.59
CA GLN A 93 12.21 -10.28 -3.57
C GLN A 93 11.78 -10.66 -4.99
N LEU A 94 12.17 -11.87 -5.40
CA LEU A 94 12.02 -12.35 -6.78
C LEU A 94 10.58 -12.28 -7.31
N ARG A 95 9.57 -12.54 -6.47
CA ARG A 95 8.16 -12.51 -6.88
C ARG A 95 7.73 -11.08 -7.24
N LEU A 96 7.85 -10.13 -6.33
CA LEU A 96 7.48 -8.71 -6.56
C LEU A 96 8.31 -8.11 -7.70
N TRP A 97 9.60 -8.43 -7.80
CA TRP A 97 10.42 -7.97 -8.92
C TRP A 97 9.93 -8.50 -10.27
N ASN A 98 9.55 -9.76 -10.33
CA ASN A 98 8.98 -10.35 -11.55
C ASN A 98 7.62 -9.72 -11.89
N ASP A 99 6.74 -9.56 -10.91
CA ASP A 99 5.43 -8.93 -11.09
C ASP A 99 5.57 -7.51 -11.68
N TYR A 100 6.46 -6.70 -11.11
CA TYR A 100 6.77 -5.37 -11.63
C TYR A 100 7.31 -5.39 -13.07
N ASN A 101 8.22 -6.32 -13.38
CA ASN A 101 8.78 -6.44 -14.73
C ASN A 101 7.78 -6.93 -15.78
N VAL A 102 6.82 -7.78 -15.40
CA VAL A 102 5.72 -8.17 -16.29
C VAL A 102 4.93 -6.93 -16.70
N VAL A 103 4.58 -6.05 -15.75
CA VAL A 103 3.91 -4.78 -16.05
C VAL A 103 4.78 -3.90 -16.95
N LEU A 104 6.05 -3.70 -16.59
CA LEU A 104 6.96 -2.86 -17.36
C LEU A 104 7.18 -3.35 -18.80
N LYS A 105 7.18 -4.65 -19.04
CA LYS A 105 7.30 -5.23 -20.39
C LYS A 105 6.23 -4.72 -21.35
N TYR A 106 5.03 -4.45 -20.87
CA TYR A 106 3.94 -3.92 -21.69
C TYR A 106 3.89 -2.39 -21.73
N LEU A 107 4.36 -1.73 -20.67
CA LEU A 107 4.37 -0.26 -20.59
C LEU A 107 5.56 0.37 -21.32
N LYS A 108 6.74 -0.27 -21.26
CA LYS A 108 7.89 0.10 -22.08
C LYS A 108 7.66 -0.52 -23.46
N LYS A 109 7.07 0.24 -24.39
CA LYS A 109 7.22 -0.08 -25.81
C LYS A 109 8.72 -0.15 -26.08
N VAL A 110 9.20 -1.34 -26.45
CA VAL A 110 10.57 -1.55 -26.94
C VAL A 110 10.83 -0.60 -28.10
#